data_AF-A0A378RAG6-F1
#
_entry.id   AF-A0A378RAG6-F1
#
_cell.length_a   1.000
_cell.length_b   1.000
_cell.length_c   1.000
_cell.angle_alpha   90.00
_cell.angle_beta   90.00
_cell.angle_gamma   90.00
#
_symmetry.space_group_name_H-M   'P 1'
#
loop_
_entity.id
_entity.type
_entity.pdbx_description
1 polymer ?
#
loop_
_entity_poly.entity_id
_entity_poly.type
_entity_poly.pdbx_seq_one_letter_code
_entity_poly.pdbx_strand_id
1 'polypeptide(L)'
;MLDKDGQIIGGGKALTADSMSSMFSGVLGTSPAAVYIESAAGTAVGGKTGLAAVVVGVLFLLMLFFQPLAFLVPNYATAPALMYVGLLMLSNVSKLDFDDFVGAMSGLVCAVFIVLTANIVTGIILGFGALVLGRVIAGEFSKLNIGTVIIAVALVAFYALGYAI
;
A
#
# COMPACT_ATOMS: atom_id res chain seq x y z
N MET A 1 -9.89 12.85 9.47
CA MET A 1 -10.01 11.42 9.10
C MET A 1 -9.57 10.50 10.24
N LEU A 2 -8.89 11.03 11.27
CA LEU A 2 -8.67 10.33 12.53
C LEU A 2 -9.65 10.85 13.59
N ASP A 3 -10.13 9.95 14.45
CA ASP A 3 -10.86 10.28 15.67
C ASP A 3 -9.90 10.87 16.72
N LYS A 4 -10.43 11.44 17.82
CA LYS A 4 -9.62 12.00 18.93
C LYS A 4 -8.62 11.01 19.52
N ASP A 5 -8.86 9.71 19.34
CA ASP A 5 -8.00 8.61 19.78
C ASP A 5 -7.00 8.13 18.70
N GLY A 6 -6.84 8.87 17.60
CA GLY A 6 -5.92 8.49 16.53
C GLY A 6 -6.36 7.28 15.70
N GLN A 7 -7.66 6.95 15.68
CA GLN A 7 -8.23 5.85 14.90
C GLN A 7 -8.83 6.35 13.59
N ILE A 8 -8.67 5.60 12.49
CA ILE A 8 -9.30 5.96 11.22
C ILE A 8 -10.83 5.86 11.37
N ILE A 9 -11.53 6.98 11.22
CA ILE A 9 -12.99 7.03 11.31
C ILE A 9 -13.56 6.14 10.20
N GLY A 10 -14.20 5.03 10.58
CA GLY A 10 -14.74 4.05 9.63
C GLY A 10 -13.70 3.12 9.00
N GLY A 11 -12.52 2.92 9.63
CA GLY A 11 -11.45 2.06 9.12
C GLY A 11 -11.90 0.64 8.72
N GLY A 12 -12.84 0.04 9.47
CA GLY A 12 -13.43 -1.25 9.08
C GLY A 12 -14.20 -1.19 7.76
N LYS A 13 -14.99 -0.13 7.53
CA LYS A 13 -15.71 0.07 6.26
C LYS A 13 -14.75 0.34 5.10
N ALA A 14 -13.67 1.07 5.36
CA ALA A 14 -12.61 1.31 4.38
C ALA A 14 -11.90 0.01 3.98
N LEU A 15 -11.54 -0.83 4.95
CA LEU A 15 -10.90 -2.13 4.70
C LEU A 15 -11.82 -3.12 3.97
N THR A 16 -13.11 -3.13 4.31
CA THR A 16 -14.09 -3.95 3.57
C THR A 16 -14.25 -3.48 2.12
N ALA A 17 -14.24 -2.17 1.88
CA ALA A 17 -14.33 -1.62 0.53
C ALA A 17 -13.08 -1.97 -0.31
N ASP A 18 -11.89 -1.86 0.29
CA ASP A 18 -10.61 -2.24 -0.32
C ASP A 18 -10.54 -3.73 -0.65
N SER A 19 -11.00 -4.58 0.27
CA SER A 19 -11.07 -6.03 0.07
C SER A 19 -12.04 -6.41 -1.05
N MET A 20 -13.24 -5.81 -1.07
CA MET A 20 -14.21 -6.03 -2.15
C MET A 20 -13.63 -5.57 -3.49
N SER A 21 -13.03 -4.38 -3.55
CA SER A 21 -12.37 -3.86 -4.74
C SER A 21 -11.29 -4.81 -5.26
N SER A 22 -10.46 -5.34 -4.37
CA SER A 22 -9.40 -6.31 -4.70
C SER A 22 -9.96 -7.62 -5.25
N MET A 23 -11.04 -8.13 -4.66
CA MET A 23 -11.73 -9.33 -5.17
C MET A 23 -12.32 -9.11 -6.57
N PHE A 24 -13.02 -8.00 -6.79
CA PHE A 24 -13.55 -7.66 -8.11
C PHE A 24 -12.44 -7.46 -9.14
N SER A 25 -11.32 -6.82 -8.74
CA SER A 25 -10.14 -6.64 -9.59
C SER A 25 -9.53 -7.98 -10.01
N GLY A 26 -9.39 -8.92 -9.07
CA GLY A 26 -8.89 -10.27 -9.36
C GLY A 26 -9.79 -11.05 -10.33
N VAL A 27 -11.10 -10.93 -10.22
CA VAL A 27 -12.06 -11.56 -11.16
C VAL A 27 -11.98 -10.93 -12.55
N LEU A 28 -11.78 -9.61 -12.62
CA LEU A 28 -11.63 -8.88 -13.87
C LEU A 28 -10.21 -8.96 -14.47
N GLY A 29 -9.27 -9.63 -13.78
CA GLY A 29 -7.88 -9.76 -14.22
C GLY A 29 -7.06 -8.48 -14.11
N THR A 30 -7.50 -7.51 -13.29
CA THR A 30 -6.80 -6.23 -13.07
C THR A 30 -6.07 -6.22 -11.73
N SER A 31 -5.08 -5.35 -11.60
CA SER A 31 -4.40 -5.13 -10.33
C SER A 31 -5.37 -4.57 -9.28
N PRO A 32 -5.22 -4.95 -7.99
CA PRO A 32 -5.99 -4.36 -6.90
C PRO A 32 -5.88 -2.83 -6.86
N ALA A 33 -7.01 -2.15 -6.71
CA ALA A 33 -7.02 -0.69 -6.57
C ALA A 33 -6.53 -0.31 -5.16
N ALA A 34 -5.40 0.41 -5.08
CA ALA A 34 -4.86 0.95 -3.84
C ALA A 34 -5.30 2.42 -3.64
N VAL A 35 -5.28 2.89 -2.39
CA VAL A 35 -5.52 4.31 -2.08
C VAL A 35 -4.33 5.15 -2.55
N TYR A 36 -4.56 6.00 -3.55
CA TYR A 36 -3.52 6.86 -4.12
C TYR A 36 -3.30 8.14 -3.31
N ILE A 37 -2.05 8.59 -3.23
CA ILE A 37 -1.70 9.83 -2.52
C ILE A 37 -2.29 11.08 -3.20
N GLU A 38 -2.50 11.04 -4.51
CA GLU A 38 -3.17 12.12 -5.24
C GLU A 38 -4.65 12.26 -4.87
N SER A 39 -5.31 11.16 -4.47
CA SER A 39 -6.68 11.23 -3.94
C SER A 39 -6.74 12.01 -2.62
N ALA A 40 -5.65 12.04 -1.84
CA ALA A 40 -5.58 12.88 -0.64
C ALA A 40 -5.61 14.38 -1.01
N ALA A 41 -4.95 14.81 -2.09
CA ALA A 41 -5.05 16.17 -2.58
C ALA A 41 -6.47 16.52 -3.05
N GLY A 42 -7.16 15.58 -3.71
CA GLY A 42 -8.56 15.71 -4.10
C GLY A 42 -9.51 15.91 -2.91
N THR A 43 -9.30 15.18 -1.82
CA THR A 43 -10.09 15.37 -0.58
C THR A 43 -9.76 16.69 0.14
N ALA A 44 -8.52 17.18 0.03
CA ALA A 44 -8.10 18.46 0.62
C ALA A 44 -8.80 19.66 -0.02
N VAL A 45 -9.03 19.63 -1.34
CA VAL A 45 -9.75 20.70 -2.07
C VAL A 45 -11.29 20.58 -2.02
N GLY A 46 -11.82 19.64 -1.23
CA GLY A 46 -13.27 19.52 -1.00
C GLY A 46 -13.93 18.29 -1.61
N GLY A 47 -13.19 17.40 -2.28
CA GLY A 47 -13.65 16.11 -2.79
C GLY A 47 -13.90 15.07 -1.69
N LYS A 48 -14.69 15.42 -0.66
CA LYS A 48 -14.95 14.58 0.52
C LYS A 48 -16.17 13.67 0.38
N THR A 49 -16.83 13.67 -0.79
CA THR A 49 -18.02 12.88 -1.06
C THR A 49 -17.68 11.63 -1.89
N GLY A 50 -18.36 10.51 -1.64
CA GLY A 50 -18.23 9.30 -2.46
C GLY A 50 -18.64 9.53 -3.93
N LEU A 51 -19.45 10.56 -4.20
CA LEU A 51 -19.82 10.96 -5.55
C LEU A 51 -18.61 11.40 -6.38
N ALA A 52 -17.61 12.06 -5.77
CA ALA A 52 -16.38 12.42 -6.47
C ALA A 52 -15.63 11.18 -6.97
N ALA A 53 -15.53 10.14 -6.13
CA ALA A 53 -14.89 8.87 -6.51
C ALA A 53 -15.66 8.17 -7.64
N VAL A 54 -17.00 8.18 -7.61
CA VAL A 54 -17.84 7.60 -8.67
C VAL A 54 -17.66 8.37 -9.99
N VAL A 55 -17.69 9.71 -9.96
CA VAL A 55 -17.50 10.53 -11.16
C VAL A 55 -16.13 10.31 -11.76
N VAL A 56 -15.07 10.27 -10.94
CA VAL A 56 -13.71 9.95 -11.41
C VAL A 56 -13.67 8.55 -12.03
N GLY A 57 -14.28 7.54 -11.41
CA GLY A 57 -14.37 6.19 -11.96
C GLY A 57 -15.07 6.12 -13.32
N VAL A 58 -16.19 6.84 -13.48
CA VAL A 58 -16.93 6.92 -14.76
C VAL A 58 -16.09 7.63 -15.82
N LEU A 59 -15.39 8.72 -15.47
CA LEU A 59 -14.50 9.43 -16.39
C LEU A 59 -13.32 8.53 -16.82
N PHE A 60 -12.78 7.71 -15.92
CA PHE A 60 -11.76 6.70 -16.25
C PHE A 60 -12.30 5.61 -17.19
N LEU A 61 -13.56 5.19 -17.01
CA LEU A 61 -14.21 4.24 -17.92
C LEU A 61 -14.40 4.85 -19.32
N LEU A 62 -14.79 6.12 -19.40
CA LEU A 62 -14.88 6.85 -20.66
C LEU A 62 -13.51 7.03 -21.33
N MET A 63 -12.44 7.17 -20.55
CA MET A 63 -11.07 7.25 -21.06
C MET A 63 -10.66 6.00 -21.86
N LEU A 64 -11.26 4.83 -21.65
CA LEU A 64 -10.99 3.64 -22.47
C LEU A 64 -11.30 3.86 -23.96
N PHE A 65 -12.32 4.67 -24.28
CA PHE A 65 -12.61 5.06 -25.67
C PHE A 65 -11.60 6.06 -26.25
N PHE A 66 -10.98 6.86 -25.37
CA PHE A 66 -9.92 7.82 -25.71
C PHE A 66 -8.51 7.24 -25.53
N GLN A 67 -8.38 5.94 -25.26
CA GLN A 67 -7.09 5.24 -25.15
C GLN A 67 -6.11 5.57 -26.30
N PRO A 68 -6.51 5.64 -27.59
CA PRO A 68 -5.56 6.00 -28.67
C PRO A 68 -4.96 7.40 -28.51
N LEU A 69 -5.64 8.33 -27.82
CA LEU A 69 -5.12 9.66 -27.52
C LEU A 69 -4.07 9.64 -26.41
N ALA A 70 -4.15 8.69 -25.48
CA ALA A 70 -3.16 8.53 -24.42
C ALA A 70 -1.78 8.10 -24.95
N PHE A 71 -1.73 7.35 -26.05
CA PHE A 71 -0.48 6.96 -26.72
C PHE A 71 0.26 8.13 -27.39
N LEU A 72 -0.40 9.29 -27.59
CA LEU A 72 0.24 10.49 -28.11
C LEU A 72 1.14 11.17 -27.06
N VAL A 73 0.98 10.85 -25.77
CA VAL A 73 1.80 11.42 -24.69
C VAL A 73 3.18 10.76 -24.69
N PRO A 74 4.28 11.51 -24.90
CA PRO A 74 5.61 10.92 -24.87
C PRO A 74 5.96 10.40 -23.48
N ASN A 75 6.65 9.26 -23.39
CA ASN A 75 7.10 8.68 -22.12
C ASN A 75 8.01 9.63 -21.31
N TYR A 76 8.72 10.53 -21.97
CA TYR A 76 9.53 11.55 -21.30
C TYR A 76 8.69 12.57 -20.50
N ALA A 77 7.42 12.77 -20.86
CA ALA A 77 6.52 13.67 -20.15
C ALA A 77 5.92 13.04 -18.88
N THR A 78 5.75 11.71 -18.86
CA THR A 78 5.18 10.98 -17.71
C THR A 78 6.22 10.64 -16.65
N ALA A 79 7.48 10.44 -17.03
CA ALA A 79 8.59 10.15 -16.13
C ALA A 79 8.74 11.14 -14.94
N PRO A 80 8.79 12.47 -15.14
CA PRO A 80 8.96 13.41 -14.02
C PRO A 80 7.75 13.41 -13.06
N ALA A 81 6.54 13.19 -13.58
CA ALA A 81 5.34 13.07 -12.77
C ALA A 81 5.41 11.84 -11.85
N LEU A 82 5.81 10.68 -12.39
CA LEU A 82 5.99 9.45 -11.61
C LEU A 82 7.12 9.57 -10.57
N MET A 83 8.22 10.25 -10.90
CA MET A 83 9.28 10.53 -9.93
C MET A 83 8.79 11.40 -8.76
N TYR A 84 7.98 12.41 -9.04
CA TYR A 84 7.40 13.27 -8.01
C TYR A 84 6.45 12.49 -7.08
N VAL A 85 5.58 11.64 -7.64
CA VAL A 85 4.70 10.77 -6.85
C VAL A 85 5.52 9.81 -5.98
N GLY A 86 6.59 9.22 -6.53
CA GLY A 86 7.51 8.38 -5.76
C GLY A 86 8.16 9.12 -4.58
N LEU A 87 8.58 10.36 -4.79
CA LEU A 87 9.12 11.22 -3.72
C LEU A 87 8.07 11.49 -2.62
N LEU A 88 6.81 11.76 -3.00
CA LEU A 88 5.72 11.95 -2.04
C LEU A 88 5.44 10.68 -1.24
N MET A 89 5.53 9.49 -1.86
CA MET A 89 5.38 8.22 -1.15
C MET A 89 6.56 7.93 -0.21
N LEU A 90 7.79 8.27 -0.62
CA LEU A 90 8.99 8.10 0.21
C LEU A 90 8.94 8.98 1.48
N SER A 91 8.24 10.13 1.44
CA SER A 91 8.03 10.97 2.62
C SER A 91 7.38 10.22 3.80
N ASN A 92 6.60 9.16 3.54
CA ASN A 92 6.03 8.33 4.60
C ASN A 92 7.08 7.52 5.36
N VAL A 93 8.27 7.27 4.80
CA VAL A 93 9.39 6.66 5.53
C VAL A 93 9.89 7.57 6.64
N SER A 94 9.74 8.89 6.51
CA SER A 94 10.08 9.84 7.59
C SER A 94 9.13 9.75 8.79
N LYS A 95 7.95 9.13 8.63
CA LYS A 95 6.97 8.93 9.71
C LYS A 95 7.18 7.63 10.48
N LEU A 96 8.22 6.87 10.15
CA LEU A 96 8.59 5.67 10.89
C LEU A 96 9.07 6.07 12.29
N ASP A 97 8.61 5.35 13.30
CA ASP A 97 9.02 5.56 14.68
C ASP A 97 10.43 4.97 14.87
N PHE A 98 11.44 5.84 14.91
CA PHE A 98 12.84 5.45 15.07
C PHE A 98 13.20 5.11 16.52
N ASP A 99 12.34 5.41 17.51
CA ASP A 99 12.52 4.94 18.88
C ASP A 99 12.23 3.43 19.00
N ASP A 100 11.34 2.87 18.17
CA ASP A 100 11.19 1.42 18.03
C ASP A 100 12.21 0.85 17.05
N PHE A 101 13.38 0.48 17.57
CA PHE A 101 14.48 -0.07 16.77
C PHE A 101 14.09 -1.30 15.94
N VAL A 102 13.23 -2.19 16.47
CA VAL A 102 12.79 -3.40 15.76
C VAL A 102 11.85 -3.02 14.61
N GLY A 103 10.90 -2.13 14.87
CA GLY A 103 9.98 -1.61 13.85
C GLY A 103 10.71 -0.86 12.74
N ALA A 104 11.63 0.04 13.10
CA ALA A 104 12.44 0.81 12.17
C ALA A 104 13.36 -0.07 11.32
N MET A 105 14.06 -1.02 11.94
CA MET A 105 14.91 -1.97 11.21
C MET A 105 14.10 -2.78 10.21
N SER A 106 12.95 -3.34 10.63
CA SER A 106 12.05 -4.08 9.75
C SER A 106 11.58 -3.24 8.56
N GLY A 107 11.13 -2.00 8.81
CA GLY A 107 10.67 -1.09 7.77
C GLY A 107 11.76 -0.76 6.75
N LEU A 108 12.99 -0.58 7.22
CA LEU A 108 14.14 -0.28 6.37
C LEU A 108 14.59 -1.52 5.57
N VAL A 109 14.60 -2.70 6.19
CA VAL A 109 14.84 -3.98 5.51
C VAL A 109 13.82 -4.17 4.39
N CYS A 110 12.53 -3.95 4.67
CA CYS A 110 11.47 -3.99 3.66
C CYS A 110 11.82 -3.10 2.46
N ALA A 111 12.09 -1.81 2.71
CA ALA A 111 12.37 -0.83 1.65
C ALA A 111 13.59 -1.21 0.80
N VAL A 112 14.69 -1.65 1.43
CA VAL A 112 15.92 -2.03 0.74
C VAL A 112 15.69 -3.28 -0.13
N PHE A 113 15.00 -4.29 0.38
CA PHE A 113 14.76 -5.53 -0.38
C PHE A 113 13.74 -5.34 -1.52
N ILE A 114 12.75 -4.44 -1.38
CA ILE A 114 11.88 -4.08 -2.51
C ILE A 114 12.72 -3.56 -3.69
N VAL A 115 13.66 -2.64 -3.42
CA VAL A 115 14.53 -2.04 -4.45
C VAL A 115 15.51 -3.07 -5.02
N LEU A 116 16.12 -3.89 -4.16
CA LEU A 116 17.14 -4.86 -4.57
C LEU A 116 16.56 -6.03 -5.38
N THR A 117 15.38 -6.52 -5.00
CA THR A 117 14.72 -7.65 -5.68
C THR A 117 13.83 -7.19 -6.84
N ALA A 118 13.58 -5.88 -6.98
CA ALA A 118 12.60 -5.31 -7.90
C ALA A 118 11.20 -5.97 -7.78
N ASN A 119 10.90 -6.55 -6.61
CA ASN A 119 9.67 -7.27 -6.32
C ASN A 119 9.13 -6.80 -4.97
N ILE A 120 7.95 -6.16 -5.00
CA ILE A 120 7.28 -5.60 -3.83
C ILE A 120 6.90 -6.70 -2.83
N VAL A 121 6.39 -7.83 -3.32
CA VAL A 121 5.92 -8.94 -2.48
C VAL A 121 7.07 -9.55 -1.68
N THR A 122 8.20 -9.80 -2.34
CA THR A 122 9.38 -10.37 -1.67
C THR A 122 9.92 -9.44 -0.60
N GLY A 123 10.01 -8.14 -0.88
CA GLY A 123 10.46 -7.17 0.12
C GLY A 123 9.51 -7.05 1.32
N ILE A 124 8.19 -7.06 1.10
CA ILE A 124 7.20 -7.06 2.20
C ILE A 124 7.34 -8.31 3.07
N ILE A 125 7.51 -9.50 2.49
CA ILE A 125 7.66 -10.75 3.25
C ILE A 125 8.92 -10.70 4.11
N LEU A 126 10.07 -10.28 3.55
CA LEU A 126 11.32 -10.18 4.30
C LEU A 126 11.27 -9.12 5.40
N GLY A 127 10.69 -7.96 5.10
CA GLY A 127 10.48 -6.91 6.09
C GLY A 127 9.59 -7.37 7.24
N PHE A 128 8.38 -7.86 6.91
CA PHE A 128 7.43 -8.32 7.93
C PHE A 128 7.95 -9.54 8.71
N GLY A 129 8.70 -10.42 8.06
CA GLY A 129 9.42 -11.52 8.70
C GLY A 129 10.45 -11.01 9.72
N ALA A 130 11.26 -10.01 9.34
CA ALA A 130 12.22 -9.38 10.25
C ALA A 130 11.53 -8.70 11.44
N LEU A 131 10.34 -8.10 11.25
CA LEU A 131 9.54 -7.54 12.35
C LEU A 131 9.19 -8.59 13.40
N VAL A 132 8.61 -9.70 12.95
CA VAL A 132 8.13 -10.74 13.86
C VAL A 132 9.29 -11.46 14.51
N LEU A 133 10.32 -11.83 13.74
CA LEU A 133 11.51 -12.48 14.29
C LEU A 133 12.22 -11.56 15.30
N GLY A 134 12.36 -10.27 14.97
CA GLY A 134 12.98 -9.27 15.84
C GLY A 134 12.22 -9.08 17.14
N ARG A 135 10.88 -9.00 17.11
CA ARG A 135 10.06 -8.85 18.33
C ARG A 135 10.02 -10.11 19.18
N VAL A 136 10.08 -11.29 18.56
CA VAL A 136 10.21 -12.57 19.28
C VAL A 136 11.55 -12.67 20.00
N ILE A 137 12.66 -12.32 19.34
CA ILE A 137 14.01 -12.34 19.93
C ILE A 137 14.15 -11.29 21.04
N ALA A 138 13.56 -10.10 20.86
CA ALA A 138 13.57 -9.04 21.85
C ALA A 138 12.71 -9.35 23.09
N GLY A 139 11.96 -10.47 23.10
CA GLY A 139 11.08 -10.85 24.20
C GLY A 139 9.82 -9.98 24.32
N GLU A 140 9.55 -9.09 23.37
CA GLU A 140 8.43 -8.16 23.38
C GLU A 140 7.13 -8.80 22.87
N PHE A 141 6.78 -9.98 23.38
CA PHE A 141 5.56 -10.71 22.99
C PHE A 141 4.28 -9.91 23.26
N SER A 142 4.29 -9.00 24.23
CA SER A 142 3.14 -8.14 24.54
C SER A 142 2.84 -7.10 23.45
N LYS A 143 3.80 -6.78 22.57
CA LYS A 143 3.58 -5.90 21.40
C LYS A 143 3.18 -6.69 20.15
N LEU A 144 3.16 -8.02 20.21
CA LEU A 144 2.71 -8.89 19.13
C LEU A 144 1.23 -9.23 19.37
N ASN A 145 0.35 -8.57 18.61
CA ASN A 145 -1.05 -8.95 18.58
C ASN A 145 -1.20 -10.26 17.79
N ILE A 146 -2.19 -11.08 18.16
CA ILE A 146 -2.49 -12.38 17.52
C ILE A 146 -2.64 -12.23 16.00
N GLY A 147 -3.25 -11.13 15.54
CA GLY A 147 -3.39 -10.82 14.11
C GLY A 147 -2.05 -10.67 13.39
N THR A 148 -1.07 -10.00 13.99
CA THR A 148 0.27 -9.80 13.40
C THR A 148 1.00 -11.13 13.24
N VAL A 149 0.87 -12.02 14.22
CA VAL A 149 1.48 -13.35 14.19
C VAL A 149 0.83 -14.22 13.11
N ILE A 150 -0.50 -14.20 13.00
CA ILE A 150 -1.22 -14.93 11.94
C ILE A 150 -0.80 -14.46 10.55
N ILE A 151 -0.71 -13.14 10.33
CA ILE A 151 -0.29 -12.57 9.05
C ILE A 151 1.15 -12.98 8.73
N ALA A 152 2.06 -12.95 9.70
CA ALA A 152 3.44 -13.35 9.48
C ALA A 152 3.55 -14.84 9.13
N VAL A 153 2.83 -15.70 9.83
CA VAL A 153 2.79 -17.14 9.51
C VAL A 153 2.21 -17.37 8.12
N ALA A 154 1.13 -16.67 7.75
CA ALA A 154 0.54 -16.76 6.41
C ALA A 154 1.52 -16.30 5.32
N LEU A 155 2.25 -15.21 5.53
CA LEU A 155 3.26 -14.69 4.58
C LEU A 155 4.46 -15.64 4.44
N VAL A 156 4.95 -16.20 5.54
CA VAL A 156 6.04 -17.19 5.52
C VAL A 156 5.59 -18.49 4.84
N ALA A 157 4.36 -18.95 5.10
CA ALA A 157 3.78 -20.11 4.41
C ALA A 157 3.61 -19.85 2.91
N PHE A 158 3.15 -18.66 2.52
CA PHE A 158 3.01 -18.27 1.11
C PHE A 158 4.36 -18.28 0.36
N TYR A 159 5.42 -17.80 1.01
CA TYR A 159 6.78 -17.86 0.47
C TYR A 159 7.31 -19.30 0.38
N ALA A 160 7.11 -20.10 1.44
CA ALA A 160 7.55 -21.50 1.49
C ALA A 160 6.82 -22.40 0.47
N LEU A 161 5.57 -22.07 0.13
CA LEU A 161 4.78 -22.77 -0.89
C LEU A 161 5.17 -22.38 -2.33
N GLY A 162 6.14 -21.50 -2.52
CA GLY A 162 6.67 -21.16 -3.84
C GLY A 162 5.73 -20.32 -4.70
N TYR A 163 4.73 -19.67 -4.12
CA TYR A 163 3.84 -18.74 -4.84
C TYR A 163 4.45 -17.33 -5.03
N ALA A 164 5.67 -17.11 -4.54
CA ALA A 164 6.36 -15.82 -4.57
C ALA A 164 7.21 -15.57 -5.84
N ILE A 165 7.06 -16.41 -6.87
CA ILE A 165 7.71 -16.25 -8.19
C ILE A 165 6.94 -15.31 -9.10
#